data_AF-A0A2K5YPD1-F1
#
_entry.id   AF-A0A2K5YPD1-F1
#
_cell.length_a   1.000
_cell.length_b   1.000
_cell.length_c   1.000
_cell.angle_alpha   90.00
_cell.angle_beta   90.00
_cell.angle_gamma   90.00
#
_symmetry.space_group_name_H-M   'P 1'
#
loop_
_entity.id
_entity.type
_entity.pdbx_description
1 polymer ?
#
loop_
_entity_poly.entity_id
_entity_poly.type
_entity_poly.pdbx_seq_one_letter_code
_entity_poly.pdbx_strand_id
1 'polypeptide(L)'
;MPWVEPEPRPSPEQKPKLTKQYSATGPENRESEGNQPPLGPLASPRPPETPGPPALERDDAPLPEEETPEPRAICRHRHRCHTDCLEAPLSRAFQWLGWQVGAHPWIFLLASLMLTAALSTGFLYLPKGKEEDLEEQYTPVGGPAKAERRFVQGHFTTDDSYRFSASRRSTEANFASLLVVSYSDSLLDPATFAEVSKLDGAVQDLRVALEDGSQIQYQQVCARNRTLCVHPNPLLHAWQVDKTLNLSSISFPIYHHGGHPLYLTGFFGGRILGGSLGMGHLLLRAKAMRLLYYLKTEDPEDRVQSKQWLTHFLDQFTNITNTLALKKIEVVHFTSLSRQLEFQATSKTMIPVFHLAHVPIILFAVASCFRFDRIRNKMCVAAFGVISAFLAVVSGFGLLLHIGVPCVIIVANSPFLILSVGVDNMFIMISTWHKTRLADDIPERMSNVYSKVAVSITITTITNILAFYTGVMSSFRQQVFLPQPKRK
;
A
#
# COMPACT_ATOMS: atom_id res chain seq x y z
N MET A 1 -13.14 25.93 18.02
CA MET A 1 -11.82 26.02 18.66
C MET A 1 -11.53 24.67 19.29
N PRO A 2 -10.54 23.89 18.82
CA PRO A 2 -9.98 22.78 19.58
C PRO A 2 -8.94 23.33 20.56
N TRP A 3 -9.01 22.92 21.83
CA TRP A 3 -7.90 23.10 22.77
C TRP A 3 -6.88 21.98 22.56
N VAL A 4 -5.59 22.30 22.75
CA VAL A 4 -4.46 21.37 22.70
C VAL A 4 -3.63 21.64 23.94
N GLU A 5 -3.26 20.59 24.68
CA GLU A 5 -2.45 20.69 25.89
C GLU A 5 -1.25 19.71 25.80
N PRO A 6 -0.04 20.08 26.28
CA PRO A 6 1.20 19.61 25.64
C PRO A 6 1.97 18.51 26.39
N GLU A 7 2.85 17.82 25.67
CA GLU A 7 3.93 17.03 26.29
C GLU A 7 5.03 17.91 26.92
N PRO A 8 5.70 17.43 27.99
CA PRO A 8 6.78 18.17 28.66
C PRO A 8 8.11 18.13 27.89
N ARG A 9 8.85 19.24 27.92
CA ARG A 9 10.21 19.34 27.35
C ARG A 9 11.26 18.66 28.24
N PRO A 10 12.30 18.01 27.66
CA PRO A 10 13.47 17.57 28.40
C PRO A 10 14.40 18.75 28.74
N SER A 11 15.12 18.63 29.86
CA SER A 11 16.17 19.57 30.30
C SER A 11 17.54 19.26 29.64
N PRO A 12 18.45 20.26 29.54
CA PRO A 12 19.65 20.17 28.69
C PRO A 12 20.81 19.33 29.23
N GLU A 13 21.72 18.95 28.33
CA GLU A 13 22.96 18.20 28.61
C GLU A 13 23.91 18.90 29.59
N GLN A 14 24.67 18.11 30.36
CA GLN A 14 25.86 18.56 31.08
C GLN A 14 27.03 17.60 30.78
N LYS A 15 28.01 18.04 29.98
CA LYS A 15 29.16 17.22 29.54
C LYS A 15 30.35 17.31 30.50
N PRO A 16 30.84 16.19 31.06
CA PRO A 16 32.15 16.13 31.73
C PRO A 16 33.29 16.19 30.72
N LYS A 17 34.45 16.72 31.15
CA LYS A 17 35.72 16.68 30.41
C LYS A 17 36.38 15.31 30.60
N LEU A 18 37.11 14.80 29.61
CA LEU A 18 37.99 13.64 29.76
C LEU A 18 39.42 13.98 29.30
N THR A 19 40.37 13.93 30.23
CA THR A 19 41.80 14.12 29.97
C THR A 19 42.46 12.77 29.72
N LYS A 20 43.32 12.64 28.71
CA LYS A 20 44.15 11.44 28.51
C LYS A 20 45.37 11.48 29.42
N GLN A 21 45.74 10.32 29.97
CA GLN A 21 47.09 10.04 30.45
C GLN A 21 47.48 8.61 30.05
N TYR A 22 48.74 8.42 29.64
CA TYR A 22 49.29 7.14 29.16
C TYR A 22 50.06 6.41 30.27
N SER A 23 49.99 5.09 30.25
CA SER A 23 51.08 4.18 30.62
C SER A 23 50.95 2.88 29.80
N ALA A 24 52.03 2.11 29.64
CA ALA A 24 52.06 0.96 28.74
C ALA A 24 53.05 -0.12 29.21
N THR A 25 52.79 -1.38 28.87
CA THR A 25 53.72 -2.51 29.00
C THR A 25 53.35 -3.65 28.04
N GLY A 26 54.32 -4.15 27.26
CA GLY A 26 54.27 -5.46 26.56
C GLY A 26 54.88 -6.57 27.42
N PRO A 27 55.55 -7.63 26.90
CA PRO A 27 55.94 -7.99 25.51
C PRO A 27 55.22 -9.29 25.04
N GLU A 28 55.60 -10.08 24.01
CA GLU A 28 56.12 -9.95 22.63
C GLU A 28 55.72 -11.28 21.90
N ASN A 29 55.52 -11.27 20.57
CA ASN A 29 55.75 -12.33 19.55
C ASN A 29 54.80 -12.11 18.34
N ARG A 30 55.27 -11.67 17.16
CA ARG A 30 56.04 -12.37 16.09
C ARG A 30 55.17 -13.38 15.30
N GLU A 31 55.23 -13.51 13.96
CA GLU A 31 55.99 -12.91 12.82
C GLU A 31 55.23 -13.32 11.51
N SER A 32 55.31 -12.72 10.31
CA SER A 32 55.98 -11.49 9.79
C SER A 32 55.24 -10.94 8.52
N GLU A 33 55.78 -9.86 7.93
CA GLU A 33 55.85 -9.41 6.51
C GLU A 33 54.82 -9.87 5.43
N GLY A 34 54.35 -9.03 4.49
CA GLY A 34 54.73 -7.65 4.07
C GLY A 34 53.96 -7.24 2.78
N ASN A 35 54.22 -6.16 2.02
CA ASN A 35 55.07 -4.97 2.18
C ASN A 35 54.60 -3.84 1.20
N GLN A 36 55.07 -2.59 1.40
CA GLN A 36 54.84 -1.33 0.64
C GLN A 36 56.02 -0.36 0.99
N PRO A 37 56.14 0.95 0.59
CA PRO A 37 55.32 1.84 -0.27
C PRO A 37 56.17 2.45 -1.43
N PRO A 38 56.40 3.79 -1.70
CA PRO A 38 56.49 4.98 -0.80
C PRO A 38 55.60 6.22 -1.11
N LEU A 39 55.65 7.16 -0.13
CA LEU A 39 55.14 8.55 0.09
C LEU A 39 55.02 9.50 -1.14
N GLY A 40 54.35 10.68 -1.13
CA GLY A 40 53.69 11.56 -0.12
C GLY A 40 53.81 13.06 -0.58
N PRO A 41 53.50 14.15 0.19
CA PRO A 41 52.67 14.31 1.41
C PRO A 41 51.75 15.59 1.49
N LEU A 42 50.86 15.66 2.50
CA LEU A 42 50.30 16.85 3.22
C LEU A 42 49.54 18.02 2.52
N ALA A 43 48.84 18.86 3.32
CA ALA A 43 47.97 19.98 2.89
C ALA A 43 47.72 21.09 3.94
N SER A 44 47.20 22.26 3.49
CA SER A 44 46.59 23.39 4.27
C SER A 44 47.55 24.31 5.08
N PRO A 45 47.18 25.56 5.46
CA PRO A 45 45.85 26.22 5.50
C PRO A 45 45.72 27.62 4.82
N ARG A 46 44.61 28.36 5.08
CA ARG A 46 44.26 29.70 4.51
C ARG A 46 43.70 30.68 5.55
N PRO A 47 44.13 31.96 5.58
CA PRO A 47 43.37 33.11 6.12
C PRO A 47 43.39 34.34 5.15
N PRO A 48 42.94 35.56 5.53
CA PRO A 48 41.55 35.97 5.83
C PRO A 48 41.06 37.18 4.97
N GLU A 49 39.81 37.63 5.15
CA GLU A 49 39.22 38.83 4.49
C GLU A 49 38.97 40.00 5.47
N THR A 50 38.96 41.26 4.98
CA THR A 50 38.24 42.49 5.44
C THR A 50 38.92 43.75 4.83
N PRO A 51 38.34 44.97 4.90
CA PRO A 51 36.95 45.39 4.56
C PRO A 51 36.93 46.64 3.62
N GLY A 52 35.75 47.12 3.20
CA GLY A 52 35.60 48.35 2.40
C GLY A 52 34.26 49.09 2.57
N PRO A 53 34.25 50.40 2.89
CA PRO A 53 33.05 51.26 2.97
C PRO A 53 33.11 52.47 1.99
N PRO A 54 32.09 53.36 1.93
CA PRO A 54 30.64 53.13 1.93
C PRO A 54 29.96 53.77 0.68
N ALA A 55 28.62 53.78 0.61
CA ALA A 55 27.85 54.34 -0.51
C ALA A 55 27.57 55.86 -0.39
N LEU A 56 27.19 56.48 -1.52
CA LEU A 56 26.64 57.84 -1.60
C LEU A 56 25.67 57.95 -2.81
N GLU A 57 24.48 58.51 -2.60
CA GLU A 57 23.46 58.72 -3.64
C GLU A 57 23.60 60.09 -4.33
N ARG A 58 23.35 60.12 -5.65
CA ARG A 58 22.67 61.25 -6.33
C ARG A 58 22.17 60.85 -7.72
N ASP A 59 20.98 61.32 -8.07
CA ASP A 59 20.46 61.31 -9.45
C ASP A 59 21.24 62.26 -10.36
N ASP A 60 21.40 61.91 -11.64
CA ASP A 60 21.34 62.85 -12.76
C ASP A 60 21.17 62.06 -14.08
N ALA A 61 20.38 62.58 -15.02
CA ALA A 61 20.03 61.88 -16.26
C ALA A 61 20.32 62.72 -17.52
N PRO A 62 21.15 62.23 -18.45
CA PRO A 62 21.28 62.79 -19.80
C PRO A 62 20.38 62.07 -20.84
N LEU A 63 20.04 62.79 -21.90
CA LEU A 63 19.38 62.30 -23.12
C LEU A 63 20.46 61.91 -24.18
N PRO A 64 20.11 61.32 -25.35
CA PRO A 64 20.97 60.33 -26.02
C PRO A 64 22.10 60.93 -26.88
N GLU A 65 23.16 60.13 -27.05
CA GLU A 65 24.23 60.36 -28.04
C GLU A 65 23.94 59.64 -29.37
N GLU A 66 24.53 60.14 -30.46
CA GLU A 66 24.28 59.70 -31.84
C GLU A 66 25.02 58.42 -32.24
N GLU A 67 24.49 57.69 -33.24
CA GLU A 67 25.15 56.55 -33.85
C GLU A 67 26.41 56.97 -34.63
N THR A 68 27.55 56.31 -34.37
CA THR A 68 28.62 56.15 -35.37
C THR A 68 29.03 54.67 -35.49
N PRO A 69 29.37 54.18 -36.70
CA PRO A 69 29.25 52.75 -37.01
C PRO A 69 30.47 51.91 -36.63
N GLU A 70 30.25 50.78 -35.97
CA GLU A 70 31.27 49.73 -35.79
C GLU A 70 31.70 49.07 -37.12
N PRO A 71 32.95 48.55 -37.20
CA PRO A 71 33.48 47.95 -38.43
C PRO A 71 32.78 46.63 -38.79
N ARG A 72 32.67 46.36 -40.09
CA ARG A 72 32.05 45.13 -40.64
C ARG A 72 32.82 43.85 -40.28
N ALA A 73 32.55 43.30 -39.10
CA ALA A 73 32.91 41.93 -38.77
C ALA A 73 32.17 40.97 -39.70
N ILE A 74 32.92 40.16 -40.46
CA ILE A 74 32.34 39.18 -41.40
C ILE A 74 31.66 38.07 -40.59
N CYS A 75 30.33 38.07 -40.57
CA CYS A 75 29.54 37.01 -39.97
C CYS A 75 29.81 35.67 -40.68
N ARG A 76 30.71 34.86 -40.13
CA ARG A 76 30.75 33.41 -40.40
C ARG A 76 29.34 32.86 -40.16
N HIS A 77 28.75 32.23 -41.18
CA HIS A 77 27.52 31.46 -41.02
C HIS A 77 27.76 30.31 -40.05
N ARG A 78 27.55 30.55 -38.75
CA ARG A 78 27.40 29.50 -37.75
C ARG A 78 26.06 28.82 -38.05
N HIS A 79 26.10 27.79 -38.89
CA HIS A 79 24.94 26.95 -39.19
C HIS A 79 24.33 26.49 -37.87
N ARG A 80 23.21 27.10 -37.50
CA ARG A 80 22.35 26.64 -36.42
C ARG A 80 21.65 25.42 -36.99
N CYS A 81 22.13 24.21 -36.66
CA CYS A 81 21.50 22.99 -37.13
C CYS A 81 20.03 23.00 -36.71
N HIS A 82 19.11 23.06 -37.68
CA HIS A 82 17.69 22.95 -37.41
C HIS A 82 17.41 21.53 -36.91
N THR A 83 17.26 21.39 -35.59
CA THR A 83 16.82 20.16 -34.92
C THR A 83 15.34 19.85 -35.17
N ASP A 84 14.63 20.80 -35.77
CA ASP A 84 13.21 20.82 -36.12
C ASP A 84 12.79 19.72 -37.11
N CYS A 85 13.73 18.87 -37.56
CA CYS A 85 13.49 17.70 -38.41
C CYS A 85 12.41 16.74 -37.88
N LEU A 86 12.11 16.77 -36.58
CA LEU A 86 10.99 16.06 -35.97
C LEU A 86 9.80 16.97 -35.64
N GLU A 87 10.05 18.16 -35.09
CA GLU A 87 9.00 19.10 -34.67
C GLU A 87 8.21 19.68 -35.85
N ALA A 88 8.88 20.15 -36.91
CA ALA A 88 8.23 20.77 -38.06
C ALA A 88 7.28 19.82 -38.83
N PRO A 89 7.65 18.57 -39.19
CA PRO A 89 6.71 17.66 -39.84
C PRO A 89 5.58 17.21 -38.90
N LEU A 90 5.86 16.99 -37.61
CA LEU A 90 4.84 16.58 -36.64
C LEU A 90 3.84 17.71 -36.35
N SER A 91 4.31 18.95 -36.24
CA SER A 91 3.47 20.14 -36.13
C SER A 91 2.56 20.31 -37.36
N ARG A 92 3.08 20.09 -38.58
CA ARG A 92 2.27 20.10 -39.82
C ARG A 92 1.23 18.97 -39.86
N ALA A 93 1.57 17.77 -39.39
CA ALA A 93 0.63 16.66 -39.31
C ALA A 93 -0.51 16.96 -38.32
N PHE A 94 -0.19 17.51 -37.15
CA PHE A 94 -1.19 17.99 -36.19
C PHE A 94 -1.99 19.20 -36.71
N GLN A 95 -1.37 20.10 -37.47
CA GLN A 95 -2.04 21.23 -38.13
C GLN A 95 -3.14 20.73 -39.07
N TRP A 96 -2.85 19.72 -39.90
CA TRP A 96 -3.83 19.06 -40.76
C TRP A 96 -4.91 18.34 -39.96
N LEU A 97 -4.56 17.59 -38.91
CA LEU A 97 -5.53 16.92 -38.04
C LEU A 97 -6.49 17.92 -37.37
N GLY A 98 -5.98 19.02 -36.84
CA GLY A 98 -6.79 20.09 -36.23
C GLY A 98 -7.76 20.73 -37.23
N TRP A 99 -7.33 20.91 -38.48
CA TRP A 99 -8.22 21.38 -39.55
C TRP A 99 -9.36 20.38 -39.82
N GLN A 100 -9.05 19.08 -39.94
CA GLN A 100 -10.06 18.03 -40.13
C GLN A 100 -11.06 17.94 -38.97
N VAL A 101 -10.58 18.04 -37.72
CA VAL A 101 -11.43 18.05 -36.52
C VAL A 101 -12.35 19.28 -36.49
N GLY A 102 -11.84 20.45 -36.89
CA GLY A 102 -12.66 21.67 -36.98
C GLY A 102 -13.64 21.68 -38.16
N ALA A 103 -13.33 21.00 -39.26
CA ALA A 103 -14.21 20.87 -40.43
C ALA A 103 -15.33 19.83 -40.25
N HIS A 104 -15.05 18.72 -39.53
CA HIS A 104 -15.97 17.58 -39.38
C HIS A 104 -16.29 17.24 -37.90
N PRO A 105 -16.64 18.21 -37.04
CA PRO A 105 -16.65 18.02 -35.58
C PRO A 105 -17.60 16.92 -35.09
N TRP A 106 -18.76 16.76 -35.73
CA TRP A 106 -19.74 15.73 -35.37
C TRP A 106 -19.22 14.29 -35.57
N ILE A 107 -18.34 14.05 -36.55
CA ILE A 107 -17.80 12.71 -36.81
C ILE A 107 -16.88 12.30 -35.65
N PHE A 108 -15.94 13.18 -35.27
CA PHE A 108 -15.02 12.91 -34.16
C PHE A 108 -15.74 12.81 -32.80
N LEU A 109 -16.75 13.66 -32.56
CA LEU A 109 -17.55 13.64 -31.33
C LEU A 109 -18.39 12.36 -31.23
N LEU A 110 -19.12 11.97 -32.29
CA LEU A 110 -19.96 10.78 -32.24
C LEU A 110 -19.12 9.50 -32.20
N ALA A 111 -18.03 9.42 -32.96
CA ALA A 111 -17.14 8.26 -32.95
C ALA A 111 -16.48 8.03 -31.57
N SER A 112 -16.02 9.10 -30.90
CA SER A 112 -15.42 8.98 -29.56
C SER A 112 -16.42 8.61 -28.47
N LEU A 113 -17.68 9.10 -28.56
CA LEU A 113 -18.76 8.66 -27.69
C LEU A 113 -19.14 7.20 -27.92
N MET A 114 -19.26 6.75 -29.17
CA MET A 114 -19.55 5.34 -29.50
C MET A 114 -18.42 4.40 -29.06
N LEU A 115 -17.15 4.78 -29.27
CA LEU A 115 -15.99 4.03 -28.79
C LEU A 115 -15.99 3.93 -27.25
N THR A 116 -16.26 5.03 -26.56
CA THR A 116 -16.35 5.04 -25.09
C THR A 116 -17.50 4.16 -24.61
N ALA A 117 -18.68 4.23 -25.23
CA ALA A 117 -19.82 3.39 -24.88
C ALA A 117 -19.51 1.89 -25.07
N ALA A 118 -18.88 1.51 -26.19
CA ALA A 118 -18.46 0.15 -26.46
C ALA A 118 -17.47 -0.37 -25.41
N LEU A 119 -16.39 0.38 -25.13
CA LEU A 119 -15.37 -0.01 -24.14
C LEU A 119 -15.91 0.00 -22.71
N SER A 120 -16.86 0.88 -22.38
CA SER A 120 -17.52 0.92 -21.07
C SER A 120 -18.33 -0.34 -20.75
N THR A 121 -18.70 -1.16 -21.75
CA THR A 121 -19.34 -2.46 -21.48
C THR A 121 -18.42 -3.42 -20.71
N GLY A 122 -17.11 -3.17 -20.68
CA GLY A 122 -16.13 -3.88 -19.87
C GLY A 122 -16.48 -3.95 -18.37
N PHE A 123 -17.16 -2.92 -17.84
CA PHE A 123 -17.61 -2.91 -16.43
C PHE A 123 -18.63 -4.01 -16.09
N LEU A 124 -19.26 -4.65 -17.08
CA LEU A 124 -20.10 -5.83 -16.87
C LEU A 124 -19.28 -7.07 -16.46
N TYR A 125 -18.01 -7.14 -16.84
CA TYR A 125 -17.08 -8.22 -16.49
C TYR A 125 -16.35 -8.00 -15.16
N LEU A 126 -16.67 -6.93 -14.41
CA LEU A 126 -16.09 -6.68 -13.09
C LEU A 126 -16.39 -7.88 -12.15
N PRO A 127 -15.36 -8.57 -11.60
CA PRO A 127 -15.54 -9.86 -10.94
C PRO A 127 -16.14 -9.73 -9.53
N LYS A 128 -17.47 -9.56 -9.47
CA LYS A 128 -18.26 -9.54 -8.24
C LYS A 128 -17.98 -10.80 -7.40
N GLY A 129 -17.55 -10.61 -6.15
CA GLY A 129 -17.32 -11.71 -5.20
C GLY A 129 -15.99 -12.45 -5.32
N LYS A 130 -15.05 -12.05 -6.19
CA LYS A 130 -13.66 -12.50 -6.05
C LYS A 130 -13.00 -11.76 -4.90
N GLU A 131 -12.57 -12.49 -3.89
CA GLU A 131 -11.78 -11.96 -2.79
C GLU A 131 -10.36 -11.59 -3.26
N GLU A 132 -9.85 -10.45 -2.80
CA GLU A 132 -8.46 -10.07 -3.00
C GLU A 132 -7.56 -10.80 -1.99
N ASP A 133 -6.69 -11.68 -2.48
CA ASP A 133 -5.64 -12.29 -1.68
C ASP A 133 -4.48 -11.30 -1.54
N LEU A 134 -4.31 -10.78 -0.31
CA LEU A 134 -3.24 -9.82 0.02
C LEU A 134 -1.84 -10.40 -0.20
N GLU A 135 -1.61 -11.70 0.00
CA GLU A 135 -0.31 -12.30 -0.26
C GLU A 135 -0.04 -12.40 -1.76
N GLU A 136 -0.99 -12.89 -2.56
CA GLU A 136 -0.87 -12.91 -4.03
C GLU A 136 -0.59 -11.51 -4.60
N GLN A 137 -1.21 -10.49 -3.99
CA GLN A 137 -1.19 -9.10 -4.43
C GLN A 137 0.10 -8.37 -4.05
N TYR A 138 0.56 -8.51 -2.80
CA TYR A 138 1.74 -7.81 -2.25
C TYR A 138 3.05 -8.62 -2.32
N THR A 139 3.07 -9.81 -2.95
CA THR A 139 4.32 -10.59 -3.16
C THR A 139 4.61 -10.85 -4.65
N PRO A 140 5.90 -10.92 -5.07
CA PRO A 140 6.26 -11.09 -6.48
C PRO A 140 5.61 -12.32 -7.14
N VAL A 141 5.15 -12.21 -8.38
CA VAL A 141 4.38 -13.28 -9.07
C VAL A 141 5.22 -14.55 -9.25
N GLY A 142 6.51 -14.39 -9.56
CA GLY A 142 7.47 -15.48 -9.81
C GLY A 142 8.58 -15.66 -8.76
N GLY A 143 8.42 -15.13 -7.54
CA GLY A 143 9.49 -15.18 -6.52
C GLY A 143 9.90 -16.62 -6.11
N PRO A 144 11.18 -16.88 -5.77
CA PRO A 144 11.67 -18.22 -5.41
C PRO A 144 10.86 -18.92 -4.31
N ALA A 145 10.47 -18.19 -3.27
CA ALA A 145 9.61 -18.71 -2.20
C ALA A 145 8.25 -19.27 -2.69
N LYS A 146 7.71 -18.79 -3.83
CA LYS A 146 6.51 -19.37 -4.46
C LYS A 146 6.83 -20.63 -5.27
N ALA A 147 8.05 -20.83 -5.74
CA ALA A 147 8.48 -22.11 -6.32
C ALA A 147 8.70 -23.15 -5.21
N GLU A 148 9.38 -22.76 -4.13
CA GLU A 148 9.58 -23.57 -2.92
C GLU A 148 8.23 -23.98 -2.29
N ARG A 149 7.29 -23.04 -2.12
CA ARG A 149 5.93 -23.35 -1.65
C ARG A 149 5.23 -24.39 -2.53
N ARG A 150 5.27 -24.26 -3.86
CA ARG A 150 4.67 -25.22 -4.78
C ARG A 150 5.33 -26.60 -4.68
N PHE A 151 6.67 -26.64 -4.52
CA PHE A 151 7.39 -27.89 -4.26
C PHE A 151 6.92 -28.54 -2.96
N VAL A 152 6.82 -27.77 -1.86
CA VAL A 152 6.33 -28.28 -0.57
C VAL A 152 4.88 -28.78 -0.69
N GLN A 153 4.00 -28.03 -1.34
CA GLN A 153 2.60 -28.42 -1.57
C GLN A 153 2.46 -29.70 -2.40
N GLY A 154 3.31 -29.90 -3.40
CA GLY A 154 3.31 -31.10 -4.25
C GLY A 154 3.85 -32.37 -3.59
N HIS A 155 4.71 -32.26 -2.56
CA HIS A 155 5.36 -33.41 -1.90
C HIS A 155 4.86 -33.67 -0.47
N PHE A 156 4.36 -32.65 0.22
CA PHE A 156 3.96 -32.70 1.63
C PHE A 156 2.52 -32.21 1.81
N THR A 157 1.57 -32.89 1.16
CA THR A 157 0.14 -32.55 1.26
C THR A 157 -0.30 -32.35 2.71
N THR A 158 -0.93 -31.22 2.95
CA THR A 158 -1.73 -30.97 4.15
C THR A 158 -3.09 -31.65 4.03
N ASP A 159 -3.82 -31.65 5.13
CA ASP A 159 -5.14 -32.24 5.29
C ASP A 159 -5.72 -31.62 6.57
N ASP A 160 -6.34 -30.45 6.44
CA ASP A 160 -6.92 -29.69 7.55
C ASP A 160 -8.09 -30.44 8.23
N SER A 161 -8.71 -31.40 7.53
CA SER A 161 -9.91 -32.13 7.99
C SER A 161 -9.60 -33.43 8.76
N TYR A 162 -8.37 -33.96 8.70
CA TYR A 162 -7.97 -35.18 9.41
C TYR A 162 -6.51 -35.21 9.92
N ARG A 163 -5.58 -34.40 9.38
CA ARG A 163 -4.15 -34.41 9.79
C ARG A 163 -3.53 -33.01 9.93
N PHE A 164 -4.30 -32.05 10.45
CA PHE A 164 -3.81 -30.69 10.66
C PHE A 164 -2.55 -30.65 11.53
N SER A 165 -1.58 -29.84 11.12
CA SER A 165 -0.38 -29.54 11.90
C SER A 165 0.10 -28.12 11.65
N ALA A 166 0.04 -27.27 12.67
CA ALA A 166 0.32 -25.84 12.56
C ALA A 166 1.74 -25.52 12.03
N SER A 167 2.70 -26.43 12.20
CA SER A 167 4.09 -26.35 11.73
C SER A 167 4.34 -26.93 10.34
N ARG A 168 3.37 -27.64 9.74
CA ARG A 168 3.44 -28.17 8.36
C ARG A 168 2.75 -27.27 7.32
N ARG A 169 2.12 -26.17 7.74
CA ARG A 169 1.37 -25.27 6.86
C ARG A 169 2.29 -24.57 5.87
N SER A 170 1.94 -24.62 4.59
CA SER A 170 2.65 -23.95 3.49
C SER A 170 2.12 -22.54 3.19
N THR A 171 0.90 -22.23 3.64
CA THR A 171 0.14 -20.98 3.41
C THR A 171 -0.47 -20.45 4.72
N GLU A 172 -0.96 -19.20 4.73
CA GLU A 172 -1.83 -18.73 5.83
C GLU A 172 -3.15 -19.51 5.81
N ALA A 173 -3.37 -20.37 6.82
CA ALA A 173 -4.65 -21.01 7.08
C ALA A 173 -5.65 -20.02 7.69
N ASN A 174 -6.95 -20.34 7.65
CA ASN A 174 -7.96 -19.64 8.44
C ASN A 174 -7.71 -19.86 9.95
N PHE A 175 -7.67 -18.78 10.73
CA PHE A 175 -7.60 -18.89 12.19
C PHE A 175 -8.17 -17.66 12.90
N ALA A 176 -8.64 -17.89 14.13
CA ALA A 176 -8.78 -16.86 15.15
C ALA A 176 -7.73 -17.07 16.25
N SER A 177 -7.10 -15.97 16.69
CA SER A 177 -6.12 -15.94 17.76
C SER A 177 -6.60 -15.00 18.84
N LEU A 178 -6.80 -15.49 20.06
CA LEU A 178 -7.02 -14.64 21.23
C LEU A 178 -5.74 -14.55 22.05
N LEU A 179 -5.28 -13.33 22.30
CA LEU A 179 -4.25 -13.02 23.28
C LEU A 179 -4.93 -12.59 24.57
N VAL A 180 -4.81 -13.42 25.60
CA VAL A 180 -5.37 -13.21 26.93
C VAL A 180 -4.25 -12.73 27.85
N VAL A 181 -4.45 -11.62 28.56
CA VAL A 181 -3.45 -10.99 29.43
C VAL A 181 -4.00 -10.86 30.85
N SER A 182 -3.24 -11.28 31.86
CA SER A 182 -3.64 -11.11 33.26
C SER A 182 -3.40 -9.68 33.73
N TYR A 183 -4.42 -9.08 34.37
CA TYR A 183 -4.21 -7.87 35.16
C TYR A 183 -3.27 -8.16 36.35
N SER A 184 -3.41 -9.33 36.97
CA SER A 184 -2.52 -9.86 38.01
C SER A 184 -1.15 -10.31 37.48
N ASP A 185 -0.23 -10.67 38.38
CA ASP A 185 1.15 -11.05 38.03
C ASP A 185 1.28 -12.37 37.25
N SER A 186 0.24 -13.21 37.24
CA SER A 186 0.23 -14.49 36.54
C SER A 186 -1.16 -14.81 35.98
N LEU A 187 -1.21 -15.62 34.93
CA LEU A 187 -2.40 -16.32 34.47
C LEU A 187 -2.57 -17.70 35.13
N LEU A 188 -1.51 -18.24 35.73
CA LEU A 188 -1.47 -19.59 36.29
C LEU A 188 -2.28 -19.74 37.60
N ASP A 189 -2.83 -18.64 38.12
CA ASP A 189 -3.74 -18.66 39.27
C ASP A 189 -5.04 -19.38 38.86
N PRO A 190 -5.49 -20.46 39.54
CA PRO A 190 -6.61 -21.29 39.08
C PRO A 190 -7.92 -20.52 38.83
N ALA A 191 -8.18 -19.46 39.58
CA ALA A 191 -9.36 -18.62 39.39
C ALA A 191 -9.26 -17.71 38.14
N THR A 192 -8.05 -17.30 37.75
CA THR A 192 -7.80 -16.55 36.50
C THR A 192 -7.87 -17.52 35.31
N PHE A 193 -7.26 -18.69 35.44
CA PHE A 193 -7.32 -19.78 34.45
C PHE A 193 -8.76 -20.26 34.20
N ALA A 194 -9.62 -20.26 35.23
CA ALA A 194 -11.06 -20.52 35.10
C ALA A 194 -11.81 -19.44 34.30
N GLU A 195 -11.43 -18.16 34.36
CA GLU A 195 -11.96 -17.11 33.47
C GLU A 195 -11.54 -17.36 32.02
N VAL A 196 -10.29 -17.79 31.77
CA VAL A 196 -9.83 -18.20 30.42
C VAL A 196 -10.65 -19.38 29.88
N SER A 197 -10.94 -20.38 30.71
CA SER A 197 -11.74 -21.54 30.29
C SER A 197 -13.22 -21.21 30.02
N LYS A 198 -13.77 -20.14 30.62
CA LYS A 198 -15.12 -19.66 30.28
C LYS A 198 -15.14 -18.96 28.93
N LEU A 199 -14.12 -18.15 28.64
CA LEU A 199 -13.92 -17.50 27.35
C LEU A 199 -13.78 -18.55 26.22
N ASP A 200 -12.93 -19.56 26.42
CA ASP A 200 -12.74 -20.64 25.44
C ASP A 200 -14.04 -21.42 25.17
N GLY A 201 -14.80 -21.78 26.22
CA GLY A 201 -16.12 -22.41 26.07
C GLY A 201 -17.09 -21.55 25.26
N ALA A 202 -17.24 -20.26 25.61
CA ALA A 202 -18.14 -19.34 24.91
C ALA A 202 -17.78 -19.11 23.43
N VAL A 203 -16.50 -19.23 23.06
CA VAL A 203 -16.06 -19.16 21.66
C VAL A 203 -16.32 -20.46 20.92
N GLN A 204 -16.13 -21.62 21.56
CA GLN A 204 -16.43 -22.93 20.95
C GLN A 204 -17.94 -23.20 20.81
N ASP A 205 -18.75 -22.66 21.73
CA ASP A 205 -20.23 -22.72 21.68
C ASP A 205 -20.86 -21.79 20.62
N LEU A 206 -20.07 -20.93 19.95
CA LEU A 206 -20.55 -20.00 18.93
C LEU A 206 -21.24 -20.74 17.77
N ARG A 207 -22.49 -20.35 17.50
CA ARG A 207 -23.31 -20.87 16.39
C ARG A 207 -23.65 -19.74 15.43
N VAL A 208 -23.49 -19.97 14.14
CA VAL A 208 -23.85 -19.05 13.06
C VAL A 208 -25.13 -19.54 12.42
N ALA A 209 -26.19 -18.73 12.42
CA ALA A 209 -27.39 -19.01 11.66
C ALA A 209 -27.19 -18.64 10.17
N LEU A 210 -27.56 -19.54 9.26
CA LEU A 210 -27.59 -19.27 7.83
C LEU A 210 -29.02 -18.96 7.38
N GLU A 211 -29.15 -18.32 6.20
CA GLU A 211 -30.44 -17.99 5.59
C GLU A 211 -31.29 -19.24 5.29
N ASP A 212 -30.64 -20.39 5.03
CA ASP A 212 -31.27 -21.71 4.87
C ASP A 212 -31.76 -22.33 6.20
N GLY A 213 -31.65 -21.63 7.32
CA GLY A 213 -31.98 -22.12 8.68
C GLY A 213 -30.97 -23.11 9.27
N SER A 214 -29.95 -23.51 8.51
CA SER A 214 -28.84 -24.33 9.01
C SER A 214 -27.94 -23.56 10.00
N GLN A 215 -27.12 -24.29 10.76
CA GLN A 215 -26.28 -23.74 11.83
C GLN A 215 -24.83 -24.23 11.68
N ILE A 216 -23.88 -23.32 11.53
CA ILE A 216 -22.45 -23.64 11.61
C ILE A 216 -21.98 -23.48 13.06
N GLN A 217 -21.41 -24.54 13.62
CA GLN A 217 -20.77 -24.59 14.93
C GLN A 217 -19.25 -24.74 14.77
N TYR A 218 -18.47 -24.31 15.77
CA TYR A 218 -17.00 -24.42 15.73
C TYR A 218 -16.51 -25.84 15.41
N GLN A 219 -17.17 -26.88 15.93
CA GLN A 219 -16.76 -28.28 15.70
C GLN A 219 -16.87 -28.76 14.25
N GLN A 220 -17.61 -28.06 13.38
CA GLN A 220 -17.71 -28.40 11.95
C GLN A 220 -16.57 -27.76 11.13
N VAL A 221 -16.24 -26.50 11.43
CA VAL A 221 -15.21 -25.70 10.74
C VAL A 221 -13.80 -25.85 11.32
N CYS A 222 -13.67 -26.37 12.54
CA CYS A 222 -12.36 -26.57 13.19
C CYS A 222 -11.43 -27.44 12.33
N ALA A 223 -10.15 -27.08 12.28
CA ALA A 223 -9.13 -27.97 11.76
C ALA A 223 -8.91 -29.14 12.73
N ARG A 224 -8.70 -30.34 12.21
CA ARG A 224 -8.76 -31.60 12.97
C ARG A 224 -7.47 -32.39 12.92
N ASN A 225 -7.20 -33.07 14.03
CA ASN A 225 -6.19 -34.12 14.11
C ASN A 225 -6.91 -35.43 14.48
N ARG A 226 -6.99 -36.35 13.51
CA ARG A 226 -7.86 -37.52 13.52
C ARG A 226 -9.33 -37.12 13.65
N THR A 227 -9.97 -37.45 14.77
CA THR A 227 -11.41 -37.20 15.02
C THR A 227 -11.67 -35.94 15.84
N LEU A 228 -10.65 -35.33 16.43
CA LEU A 228 -10.78 -34.20 17.36
C LEU A 228 -10.38 -32.88 16.69
N CYS A 229 -11.07 -31.80 17.04
CA CYS A 229 -10.60 -30.44 16.78
C CYS A 229 -9.22 -30.23 17.42
N VAL A 230 -8.36 -29.45 16.76
CA VAL A 230 -7.08 -29.04 17.33
C VAL A 230 -7.35 -28.04 18.47
N HIS A 231 -6.93 -28.41 19.68
CA HIS A 231 -7.23 -27.63 20.89
C HIS A 231 -6.59 -26.22 20.84
N PRO A 232 -7.33 -25.14 21.16
CA PRO A 232 -6.82 -23.77 21.06
C PRO A 232 -5.60 -23.48 21.94
N ASN A 233 -5.46 -24.19 23.07
CA ASN A 233 -4.26 -24.20 23.88
C ASN A 233 -4.10 -25.58 24.57
N PRO A 234 -2.93 -26.25 24.45
CA PRO A 234 -2.77 -27.63 24.93
C PRO A 234 -2.85 -27.76 26.45
N LEU A 235 -2.40 -26.73 27.19
CA LEU A 235 -2.43 -26.73 28.66
C LEU A 235 -3.81 -26.32 29.20
N LEU A 236 -4.52 -25.43 28.50
CA LEU A 236 -5.92 -25.14 28.83
C LEU A 236 -6.78 -26.40 28.74
N HIS A 237 -6.63 -27.16 27.65
CA HIS A 237 -7.32 -28.45 27.48
C HIS A 237 -6.95 -29.47 28.56
N ALA A 238 -5.66 -29.61 28.90
CA ALA A 238 -5.23 -30.52 29.97
C ALA A 238 -5.91 -30.19 31.32
N TRP A 239 -6.04 -28.90 31.67
CA TRP A 239 -6.71 -28.44 32.89
C TRP A 239 -8.25 -28.51 32.80
N GLN A 240 -8.83 -28.40 31.60
CA GLN A 240 -10.27 -28.60 31.40
C GLN A 240 -10.68 -30.05 31.67
N VAL A 241 -9.84 -31.01 31.25
CA VAL A 241 -10.00 -32.45 31.51
C VAL A 241 -9.68 -32.77 32.97
N ASP A 242 -8.54 -32.28 33.50
CA ASP A 242 -8.13 -32.45 34.90
C ASP A 242 -8.04 -31.10 35.63
N LYS A 243 -9.13 -30.74 36.31
CA LYS A 243 -9.20 -29.52 37.13
C LYS A 243 -8.38 -29.59 38.44
N THR A 244 -7.83 -30.76 38.77
CA THR A 244 -6.91 -30.92 39.92
C THR A 244 -5.45 -30.66 39.55
N LEU A 245 -5.15 -30.49 38.25
CA LEU A 245 -3.82 -30.22 37.71
C LEU A 245 -3.20 -28.97 38.33
N ASN A 246 -2.07 -29.16 39.02
CA ASN A 246 -1.36 -28.10 39.73
C ASN A 246 -0.60 -27.18 38.76
N LEU A 247 -1.23 -26.04 38.43
CA LEU A 247 -0.69 -24.99 37.57
C LEU A 247 0.62 -24.36 38.10
N SER A 248 0.97 -24.54 39.37
CA SER A 248 2.25 -24.07 39.94
C SER A 248 3.42 -25.03 39.67
N SER A 249 3.18 -26.20 39.06
CA SER A 249 4.19 -27.26 38.82
C SER A 249 4.43 -27.58 37.33
N ILE A 250 4.18 -26.63 36.44
CA ILE A 250 4.34 -26.80 34.98
C ILE A 250 5.80 -26.64 34.57
N SER A 251 6.31 -27.57 33.75
CA SER A 251 7.61 -27.45 33.09
C SER A 251 7.50 -26.76 31.72
N PHE A 252 8.51 -25.95 31.39
CA PHE A 252 8.66 -25.25 30.11
C PHE A 252 10.04 -25.56 29.51
N PRO A 253 10.20 -25.72 28.17
CA PRO A 253 9.21 -25.52 27.10
C PRO A 253 8.24 -26.69 26.85
N ILE A 254 8.53 -27.87 27.41
CA ILE A 254 7.71 -29.08 27.26
C ILE A 254 7.13 -29.45 28.63
N TYR A 255 5.84 -29.73 28.67
CA TYR A 255 5.14 -30.28 29.84
C TYR A 255 4.62 -31.68 29.52
N HIS A 256 4.90 -32.65 30.39
CA HIS A 256 4.44 -34.03 30.20
C HIS A 256 3.17 -34.27 31.00
N HIS A 257 2.04 -34.51 30.31
CA HIS A 257 0.75 -34.82 30.93
C HIS A 257 0.23 -36.13 30.36
N GLY A 258 -0.17 -37.08 31.21
CA GLY A 258 -0.64 -38.40 30.77
C GLY A 258 0.33 -39.14 29.84
N GLY A 259 1.65 -39.00 30.07
CA GLY A 259 2.71 -39.55 29.21
C GLY A 259 2.97 -38.78 27.90
N HIS A 260 2.12 -37.82 27.52
CA HIS A 260 2.22 -37.11 26.25
C HIS A 260 2.96 -35.76 26.41
N PRO A 261 3.92 -35.42 25.52
CA PRO A 261 4.63 -34.14 25.56
C PRO A 261 3.78 -33.01 24.95
N LEU A 262 3.45 -32.00 25.77
CA LEU A 262 2.78 -30.78 25.37
C LEU A 262 3.80 -29.65 25.19
N TYR A 263 3.92 -29.15 23.96
CA TYR A 263 4.81 -28.05 23.62
C TYR A 263 4.15 -26.70 23.95
N LEU A 264 4.66 -25.99 24.95
CA LEU A 264 4.08 -24.72 25.44
C LEU A 264 4.73 -23.48 24.79
N THR A 265 5.79 -23.68 24.01
CA THR A 265 6.46 -22.62 23.23
C THR A 265 5.48 -21.93 22.29
N GLY A 266 5.39 -20.59 22.37
CA GLY A 266 4.49 -19.80 21.54
C GLY A 266 3.03 -19.72 22.04
N PHE A 267 2.68 -20.42 23.12
CA PHE A 267 1.37 -20.30 23.78
C PHE A 267 1.37 -19.36 24.99
N PHE A 268 2.55 -18.98 25.52
CA PHE A 268 2.68 -18.09 26.67
C PHE A 268 3.65 -16.92 26.41
N GLY A 269 3.31 -15.73 26.92
CA GLY A 269 4.11 -14.50 26.90
C GLY A 269 4.30 -13.94 28.31
N GLY A 270 5.27 -13.03 28.49
CA GLY A 270 5.62 -12.49 29.81
C GLY A 270 5.98 -13.59 30.82
N ARG A 271 6.85 -14.53 30.41
CA ARG A 271 7.18 -15.76 31.15
C ARG A 271 8.34 -15.50 32.12
N ILE A 272 8.20 -15.94 33.37
CA ILE A 272 9.29 -16.03 34.35
C ILE A 272 9.52 -17.50 34.68
N LEU A 273 10.77 -17.93 34.56
CA LEU A 273 11.22 -19.30 34.82
C LEU A 273 11.93 -19.40 36.17
N GLY A 274 11.75 -20.52 36.85
CA GLY A 274 12.40 -20.86 38.11
C GLY A 274 13.55 -21.86 37.92
N GLY A 275 13.75 -22.70 38.93
CA GLY A 275 14.78 -23.75 38.89
C GLY A 275 14.63 -24.72 37.71
N SER A 276 15.75 -25.34 37.34
CA SER A 276 15.79 -26.43 36.37
C SER A 276 14.97 -27.63 36.85
N LEU A 277 14.22 -28.24 35.94
CA LEU A 277 13.42 -29.44 36.16
C LEU A 277 13.78 -30.46 35.06
N GLY A 278 14.91 -31.14 35.27
CA GLY A 278 15.49 -32.05 34.28
C GLY A 278 15.98 -31.28 33.03
N MET A 279 15.37 -31.57 31.88
CA MET A 279 15.64 -30.89 30.61
C MET A 279 14.83 -29.59 30.41
N GLY A 280 13.94 -29.25 31.34
CA GLY A 280 13.11 -28.04 31.32
C GLY A 280 13.43 -27.10 32.47
N HIS A 281 12.64 -26.03 32.60
CA HIS A 281 12.60 -25.15 33.77
C HIS A 281 11.17 -25.05 34.29
N LEU A 282 11.02 -24.82 35.59
CA LEU A 282 9.72 -24.55 36.21
C LEU A 282 9.14 -23.22 35.69
N LEU A 283 7.88 -23.21 35.23
CA LEU A 283 7.19 -21.98 34.83
C LEU A 283 6.55 -21.32 36.06
N LEU A 284 7.26 -20.36 36.66
CA LEU A 284 6.79 -19.68 37.88
C LEU A 284 5.63 -18.70 37.61
N ARG A 285 5.71 -17.93 36.52
CA ARG A 285 4.69 -16.96 36.13
C ARG A 285 4.59 -16.84 34.61
N ALA A 286 3.40 -16.52 34.11
CA ALA A 286 3.19 -16.10 32.74
C ALA A 286 2.09 -15.03 32.70
N LYS A 287 2.38 -13.82 32.21
CA LYS A 287 1.40 -12.72 32.18
C LYS A 287 0.45 -12.77 30.98
N ALA A 288 0.83 -13.45 29.89
CA ALA A 288 -0.02 -13.61 28.71
C ALA A 288 -0.12 -15.08 28.25
N MET A 289 -1.29 -15.47 27.74
CA MET A 289 -1.60 -16.76 27.10
C MET A 289 -2.21 -16.48 25.73
N ARG A 290 -1.91 -17.33 24.76
CA ARG A 290 -2.57 -17.33 23.44
C ARG A 290 -3.45 -18.57 23.28
N LEU A 291 -4.64 -18.36 22.71
CA LEU A 291 -5.56 -19.39 22.22
C LEU A 291 -5.59 -19.31 20.69
N LEU A 292 -5.45 -20.43 19.99
CA LEU A 292 -5.34 -20.51 18.52
C LEU A 292 -6.38 -21.47 17.94
N TYR A 293 -7.52 -20.90 17.55
CA TYR A 293 -8.61 -21.60 16.88
C TYR A 293 -8.29 -21.73 15.40
N TYR A 294 -7.70 -22.86 14.99
CA TYR A 294 -7.43 -23.17 13.59
C TYR A 294 -8.67 -23.72 12.91
N LEU A 295 -9.00 -23.19 11.73
CA LEU A 295 -10.11 -23.66 10.90
C LEU A 295 -9.59 -24.22 9.58
N LYS A 296 -10.45 -24.99 8.91
CA LYS A 296 -10.15 -25.57 7.60
C LYS A 296 -10.04 -24.51 6.51
N THR A 297 -9.15 -24.74 5.55
CA THR A 297 -8.83 -23.76 4.50
C THR A 297 -8.69 -24.36 3.11
N GLU A 298 -8.46 -25.67 3.00
CA GLU A 298 -8.12 -26.34 1.73
C GLU A 298 -9.32 -26.48 0.79
N ASP A 299 -10.41 -27.11 1.25
CA ASP A 299 -11.61 -27.28 0.44
C ASP A 299 -12.38 -25.95 0.27
N PRO A 300 -12.85 -25.59 -0.94
CA PRO A 300 -13.51 -24.30 -1.19
C PRO A 300 -14.75 -24.05 -0.33
N GLU A 301 -15.52 -25.11 -0.04
CA GLU A 301 -16.76 -25.04 0.75
C GLU A 301 -16.47 -24.83 2.24
N ASP A 302 -15.60 -25.68 2.81
CA ASP A 302 -15.11 -25.54 4.20
C ASP A 302 -14.44 -24.17 4.42
N ARG A 303 -13.75 -23.63 3.41
CA ARG A 303 -13.16 -22.29 3.45
C ARG A 303 -14.21 -21.17 3.48
N VAL A 304 -15.35 -21.31 2.81
CA VAL A 304 -16.47 -20.36 2.89
C VAL A 304 -17.14 -20.43 4.26
N GLN A 305 -17.46 -21.64 4.75
CA GLN A 305 -18.06 -21.84 6.08
C GLN A 305 -17.16 -21.30 7.20
N SER A 306 -15.85 -21.55 7.12
CA SER A 306 -14.86 -21.04 8.07
C SER A 306 -14.77 -19.51 8.07
N LYS A 307 -14.94 -18.85 6.91
CA LYS A 307 -14.98 -17.39 6.81
C LYS A 307 -16.28 -16.78 7.34
N GLN A 308 -17.42 -17.44 7.13
CA GLN A 308 -18.70 -17.07 7.74
C GLN A 308 -18.59 -17.14 9.28
N TRP A 309 -17.99 -18.21 9.81
CA TRP A 309 -17.71 -18.35 11.24
C TRP A 309 -16.75 -17.28 11.77
N LEU A 310 -15.65 -16.96 11.07
CA LEU A 310 -14.76 -15.84 11.46
C LEU A 310 -15.50 -14.48 11.50
N THR A 311 -16.33 -14.20 10.50
CA THR A 311 -17.08 -12.93 10.43
C THR A 311 -18.07 -12.81 11.60
N HIS A 312 -18.82 -13.87 11.89
CA HIS A 312 -19.75 -13.90 13.03
C HIS A 312 -19.01 -13.88 14.39
N PHE A 313 -17.85 -14.54 14.49
CA PHE A 313 -16.99 -14.46 15.67
C PHE A 313 -16.50 -13.04 15.94
N LEU A 314 -16.08 -12.30 14.90
CA LEU A 314 -15.63 -10.90 15.03
C LEU A 314 -16.77 -9.97 15.47
N ASP A 315 -17.96 -10.12 14.87
CA ASP A 315 -19.16 -9.36 15.23
C ASP A 315 -19.57 -9.61 16.69
N GLN A 316 -19.63 -10.88 17.11
CA GLN A 316 -20.06 -11.26 18.45
C GLN A 316 -18.96 -11.18 19.52
N PHE A 317 -17.69 -10.93 19.17
CA PHE A 317 -16.57 -10.91 20.13
C PHE A 317 -16.79 -9.93 21.29
N THR A 318 -17.27 -8.71 20.98
CA THR A 318 -17.59 -7.69 21.98
C THR A 318 -18.76 -8.12 22.87
N ASN A 319 -19.78 -8.77 22.30
CA ASN A 319 -20.94 -9.28 23.01
C ASN A 319 -20.54 -10.40 24.01
N ILE A 320 -19.72 -11.36 23.56
CA ILE A 320 -19.15 -12.43 24.38
C ILE A 320 -18.35 -11.85 25.55
N THR A 321 -17.44 -10.90 25.26
CA THR A 321 -16.56 -10.29 26.27
C THR A 321 -17.36 -9.53 27.34
N ASN A 322 -18.38 -8.76 26.92
CA ASN A 322 -19.28 -8.06 27.83
C ASN A 322 -20.15 -9.00 28.67
N THR A 323 -20.72 -10.05 28.03
CA THR A 323 -21.60 -11.03 28.70
C THR A 323 -20.86 -11.88 29.73
N LEU A 324 -19.59 -12.22 29.46
CA LEU A 324 -18.74 -12.94 30.42
C LEU A 324 -18.26 -12.06 31.58
N ALA A 325 -18.32 -10.73 31.44
CA ALA A 325 -17.93 -9.73 32.44
C ALA A 325 -16.57 -10.04 33.10
N LEU A 326 -15.56 -10.33 32.27
CA LEU A 326 -14.22 -10.77 32.68
C LEU A 326 -13.56 -9.72 33.58
N LYS A 327 -12.97 -10.14 34.71
CA LYS A 327 -12.44 -9.23 35.74
C LYS A 327 -10.94 -9.38 35.98
N LYS A 328 -10.36 -10.52 35.65
CA LYS A 328 -8.93 -10.81 35.86
C LYS A 328 -8.11 -10.80 34.58
N ILE A 329 -8.79 -10.87 33.43
CA ILE A 329 -8.15 -10.98 32.12
C ILE A 329 -8.65 -9.90 31.16
N GLU A 330 -7.70 -9.33 30.42
CA GLU A 330 -7.92 -8.57 29.20
C GLU A 330 -7.82 -9.52 28.00
N VAL A 331 -8.58 -9.26 26.93
CA VAL A 331 -8.63 -10.14 25.75
C VAL A 331 -8.53 -9.32 24.46
N VAL A 332 -7.47 -9.56 23.69
CA VAL A 332 -7.26 -8.96 22.36
C VAL A 332 -7.39 -10.05 21.31
N HIS A 333 -8.15 -9.79 20.24
CA HIS A 333 -8.32 -10.73 19.13
C HIS A 333 -7.47 -10.37 17.90
N PHE A 334 -7.11 -11.37 17.12
CA PHE A 334 -6.51 -11.22 15.79
C PHE A 334 -6.90 -12.42 14.92
N THR A 335 -7.34 -12.20 13.68
CA THR A 335 -7.80 -13.28 12.78
C THR A 335 -7.17 -13.16 11.39
N SER A 336 -7.23 -14.24 10.61
CA SER A 336 -6.81 -14.22 9.20
C SER A 336 -7.61 -13.21 8.34
N LEU A 337 -8.87 -12.92 8.69
CA LEU A 337 -9.68 -11.92 7.99
C LEU A 337 -9.45 -10.48 8.47
N SER A 338 -9.01 -10.26 9.72
CA SER A 338 -8.89 -8.91 10.30
C SER A 338 -8.06 -7.96 9.41
N ARG A 339 -6.91 -8.43 8.89
CA ARG A 339 -6.03 -7.64 8.00
C ARG A 339 -6.75 -7.16 6.73
N GLN A 340 -7.63 -7.99 6.16
CA GLN A 340 -8.38 -7.70 4.93
C GLN A 340 -9.59 -6.82 5.20
N LEU A 341 -10.29 -7.05 6.32
CA LEU A 341 -11.45 -6.25 6.72
C LEU A 341 -11.05 -4.80 7.04
N GLU A 342 -9.96 -4.57 7.76
CA GLU A 342 -9.43 -3.22 8.03
C GLU A 342 -9.03 -2.46 6.76
N PHE A 343 -8.39 -3.15 5.81
CA PHE A 343 -8.02 -2.56 4.52
C PHE A 343 -9.25 -2.19 3.68
N GLN A 344 -10.28 -3.05 3.66
CA GLN A 344 -11.55 -2.76 2.99
C GLN A 344 -12.35 -1.64 3.69
N ALA A 345 -12.36 -1.60 5.02
CA ALA A 345 -13.03 -0.54 5.79
C ALA A 345 -12.38 0.83 5.53
N THR A 346 -11.04 0.89 5.58
CA THR A 346 -10.25 2.08 5.26
C THR A 346 -10.46 2.53 3.81
N SER A 347 -10.51 1.59 2.87
CA SER A 347 -10.81 1.91 1.45
C SER A 347 -12.21 2.50 1.29
N LYS A 348 -13.22 1.93 1.95
CA LYS A 348 -14.62 2.41 1.93
C LYS A 348 -14.78 3.81 2.52
N THR A 349 -13.98 4.21 3.51
CA THR A 349 -14.01 5.56 4.08
C THR A 349 -13.20 6.57 3.26
N MET A 350 -12.08 6.16 2.65
CA MET A 350 -11.27 7.06 1.82
C MET A 350 -11.91 7.44 0.48
N ILE A 351 -12.52 6.47 -0.24
CA ILE A 351 -13.13 6.71 -1.58
C ILE A 351 -14.07 7.93 -1.62
N PRO A 352 -15.10 8.06 -0.74
CA PRO A 352 -15.99 9.22 -0.78
C PRO A 352 -15.29 10.54 -0.40
N VAL A 353 -14.28 10.51 0.49
CA VAL A 353 -13.49 11.69 0.85
C VAL A 353 -12.66 12.19 -0.34
N PHE A 354 -12.06 11.27 -1.10
CA PHE A 354 -11.40 11.61 -2.37
C PHE A 354 -12.37 12.25 -3.36
N HIS A 355 -13.53 11.63 -3.62
CA HIS A 355 -14.53 12.23 -4.53
C HIS A 355 -14.96 13.64 -4.07
N LEU A 356 -15.20 13.84 -2.77
CA LEU A 356 -15.55 15.15 -2.21
C LEU A 356 -14.42 16.19 -2.38
N ALA A 357 -13.15 15.79 -2.26
CA ALA A 357 -11.99 16.66 -2.47
C ALA A 357 -11.78 17.05 -3.95
N HIS A 358 -12.20 16.21 -4.90
CA HIS A 358 -12.02 16.50 -6.33
C HIS A 358 -13.07 17.47 -6.90
N VAL A 359 -14.29 17.50 -6.35
CA VAL A 359 -15.34 18.46 -6.75
C VAL A 359 -14.88 19.93 -6.69
N PRO A 360 -14.31 20.46 -5.57
CA PRO A 360 -13.84 21.84 -5.53
C PRO A 360 -12.62 22.09 -6.42
N ILE A 361 -11.76 21.10 -6.67
CA ILE A 361 -10.62 21.23 -7.61
C ILE A 361 -11.13 21.39 -9.04
N ILE A 362 -12.10 20.55 -9.45
CA ILE A 362 -12.76 20.64 -10.77
C ILE A 362 -13.56 21.94 -10.90
N LEU A 363 -14.27 22.36 -9.84
CA LEU A 363 -15.03 23.61 -9.82
C LEU A 363 -14.09 24.82 -9.94
N PHE A 364 -12.99 24.86 -9.19
CA PHE A 364 -11.95 25.89 -9.31
C PHE A 364 -11.33 25.91 -10.71
N ALA A 365 -11.08 24.74 -11.30
CA ALA A 365 -10.54 24.62 -12.64
C ALA A 365 -11.49 25.21 -13.71
N VAL A 366 -12.78 24.84 -13.66
CA VAL A 366 -13.81 25.37 -14.57
C VAL A 366 -14.08 26.86 -14.32
N ALA A 367 -14.09 27.31 -13.06
CA ALA A 367 -14.24 28.72 -12.69
C ALA A 367 -13.03 29.58 -13.11
N SER A 368 -11.82 29.02 -13.12
CA SER A 368 -10.62 29.71 -13.65
C SER A 368 -10.67 29.96 -15.16
N CYS A 369 -11.57 29.28 -15.88
CA CYS A 369 -11.88 29.54 -17.28
C CYS A 369 -13.03 30.56 -17.48
N PHE A 370 -13.64 31.07 -16.41
CA PHE A 370 -14.68 32.10 -16.47
C PHE A 370 -14.09 33.47 -16.85
N ARG A 371 -14.81 34.22 -17.70
CA ARG A 371 -14.53 35.61 -18.03
C ARG A 371 -15.84 36.38 -18.16
N PHE A 372 -15.83 37.65 -17.73
CA PHE A 372 -16.99 38.55 -17.80
C PHE A 372 -17.42 38.85 -19.26
N ASP A 373 -16.49 38.74 -20.22
CA ASP A 373 -16.77 38.77 -21.66
C ASP A 373 -17.74 37.64 -22.08
N ARG A 374 -19.04 37.91 -22.24
CA ARG A 374 -20.02 36.89 -22.69
C ARG A 374 -19.61 36.13 -23.97
N ILE A 375 -18.87 36.78 -24.87
CA ILE A 375 -18.40 36.20 -26.16
C ILE A 375 -17.12 35.35 -25.98
N ARG A 376 -16.30 35.64 -24.96
CA ARG A 376 -15.01 34.95 -24.69
C ARG A 376 -15.06 34.01 -23.49
N ASN A 377 -16.19 33.95 -22.77
CA ASN A 377 -16.44 32.95 -21.75
C ASN A 377 -16.44 31.54 -22.38
N LYS A 378 -15.54 30.67 -21.92
CA LYS A 378 -15.39 29.29 -22.39
C LYS A 378 -15.57 28.26 -21.27
N MET A 379 -16.22 28.65 -20.17
CA MET A 379 -16.57 27.78 -19.04
C MET A 379 -17.25 26.46 -19.47
N CYS A 380 -18.17 26.49 -20.44
CA CYS A 380 -18.79 25.28 -20.98
C CYS A 380 -17.79 24.35 -21.70
N VAL A 381 -16.80 24.92 -22.40
CA VAL A 381 -15.75 24.13 -23.09
C VAL A 381 -14.80 23.51 -22.07
N ALA A 382 -14.49 24.20 -20.96
CA ALA A 382 -13.76 23.61 -19.84
C ALA A 382 -14.56 22.46 -19.19
N ALA A 383 -15.87 22.63 -18.97
CA ALA A 383 -16.72 21.55 -18.46
C ALA A 383 -16.74 20.31 -19.39
N PHE A 384 -16.90 20.51 -20.71
CA PHE A 384 -16.81 19.41 -21.67
C PHE A 384 -15.42 18.77 -21.76
N GLY A 385 -14.34 19.53 -21.53
CA GLY A 385 -12.99 18.99 -21.46
C GLY A 385 -12.77 18.07 -20.25
N VAL A 386 -13.27 18.46 -19.06
CA VAL A 386 -13.26 17.59 -17.87
C VAL A 386 -14.09 16.33 -18.10
N ILE A 387 -15.28 16.46 -18.72
CA ILE A 387 -16.12 15.31 -19.09
C ILE A 387 -15.39 14.38 -20.07
N SER A 388 -14.69 14.92 -21.07
CA SER A 388 -13.89 14.13 -22.01
C SER A 388 -12.75 13.37 -21.32
N ALA A 389 -12.06 13.99 -20.35
CA ALA A 389 -11.04 13.33 -19.55
C ALA A 389 -11.64 12.20 -18.67
N PHE A 390 -12.81 12.41 -18.07
CA PHE A 390 -13.53 11.36 -17.33
C PHE A 390 -13.96 10.19 -18.24
N LEU A 391 -14.50 10.49 -19.44
CA LEU A 391 -14.87 9.49 -20.43
C LEU A 391 -13.65 8.67 -20.89
N ALA A 392 -12.49 9.29 -21.08
CA ALA A 392 -11.24 8.59 -21.40
C ALA A 392 -10.79 7.65 -20.26
N VAL A 393 -10.94 8.06 -18.99
CA VAL A 393 -10.68 7.19 -17.82
C VAL A 393 -11.61 5.98 -17.80
N VAL A 394 -12.93 6.18 -17.96
CA VAL A 394 -13.91 5.09 -18.02
C VAL A 394 -13.61 4.15 -19.19
N SER A 395 -13.31 4.69 -20.36
CA SER A 395 -12.94 3.93 -21.57
C SER A 395 -11.71 3.05 -21.34
N GLY A 396 -10.66 3.58 -20.70
CA GLY A 396 -9.44 2.84 -20.36
C GLY A 396 -9.67 1.70 -19.37
N PHE A 397 -10.43 1.95 -18.29
CA PHE A 397 -10.78 0.90 -17.33
C PHE A 397 -11.70 -0.17 -17.92
N GLY A 398 -12.65 0.22 -18.77
CA GLY A 398 -13.50 -0.71 -19.52
C GLY A 398 -12.69 -1.63 -20.44
N LEU A 399 -11.72 -1.08 -21.19
CA LEU A 399 -10.80 -1.87 -22.02
C LEU A 399 -9.98 -2.88 -21.19
N LEU A 400 -9.46 -2.47 -20.03
CA LEU A 400 -8.71 -3.37 -19.14
C LEU A 400 -9.57 -4.53 -18.61
N LEU A 401 -10.84 -4.25 -18.28
CA LEU A 401 -11.79 -5.29 -17.86
C LEU A 401 -12.18 -6.23 -19.02
N HIS A 402 -12.29 -5.74 -20.26
CA HIS A 402 -12.46 -6.59 -21.46
C HIS A 402 -11.25 -7.52 -21.70
N ILE A 403 -10.04 -7.07 -21.39
CA ILE A 403 -8.82 -7.88 -21.45
C ILE A 403 -8.78 -8.92 -20.30
N GLY A 404 -9.66 -8.81 -19.31
CA GLY A 404 -9.76 -9.70 -18.16
C GLY A 404 -8.79 -9.34 -17.02
N VAL A 405 -8.23 -8.12 -17.02
CA VAL A 405 -7.38 -7.63 -15.93
C VAL A 405 -8.24 -7.41 -14.67
N PRO A 406 -7.92 -8.02 -13.52
CA PRO A 406 -8.70 -7.84 -12.30
C PRO A 406 -8.53 -6.42 -11.77
N CYS A 407 -9.62 -5.66 -11.69
CA CYS A 407 -9.63 -4.38 -10.98
C CYS A 407 -9.63 -4.63 -9.46
N VAL A 408 -8.65 -4.06 -8.77
CA VAL A 408 -8.44 -4.21 -7.31
C VAL A 408 -8.74 -2.90 -6.60
N ILE A 409 -9.12 -2.97 -5.32
CA ILE A 409 -9.66 -1.83 -4.56
C ILE A 409 -8.68 -0.64 -4.46
N ILE A 410 -7.37 -0.91 -4.42
CA ILE A 410 -6.34 0.15 -4.42
C ILE A 410 -6.26 0.92 -5.75
N VAL A 411 -6.61 0.28 -6.86
CA VAL A 411 -6.66 0.90 -8.20
C VAL A 411 -7.91 1.77 -8.38
N ALA A 412 -8.92 1.65 -7.51
CA ALA A 412 -10.07 2.56 -7.50
C ALA A 412 -9.69 4.04 -7.21
N ASN A 413 -8.50 4.29 -6.66
CA ASN A 413 -7.95 5.63 -6.46
C ASN A 413 -7.21 6.18 -7.71
N SER A 414 -6.75 5.32 -8.63
CA SER A 414 -6.02 5.72 -9.84
C SER A 414 -6.79 6.63 -10.82
N PRO A 415 -8.13 6.54 -11.00
CA PRO A 415 -8.92 7.49 -11.78
C PRO A 415 -8.62 8.97 -11.52
N PHE A 416 -8.35 9.35 -10.27
CA PHE A 416 -8.02 10.73 -9.91
C PHE A 416 -6.72 11.20 -10.57
N LEU A 417 -5.64 10.43 -10.42
CA LEU A 417 -4.32 10.78 -10.95
C LEU A 417 -4.36 10.94 -12.48
N ILE A 418 -5.10 10.07 -13.17
CA ILE A 418 -5.28 10.12 -14.63
C ILE A 418 -6.14 11.34 -15.02
N LEU A 419 -7.22 11.63 -14.27
CA LEU A 419 -8.07 12.80 -14.52
C LEU A 419 -7.28 14.11 -14.40
N SER A 420 -6.38 14.24 -13.42
CA SER A 420 -5.51 15.42 -13.25
C SER A 420 -4.64 15.68 -14.48
N VAL A 421 -4.03 14.63 -15.06
CA VAL A 421 -3.25 14.73 -16.30
C VAL A 421 -4.13 15.10 -17.51
N GLY A 422 -5.37 14.58 -17.58
CA GLY A 422 -6.31 14.96 -18.63
C GLY A 422 -6.75 16.43 -18.57
N VAL A 423 -6.95 16.96 -17.36
CA VAL A 423 -7.37 18.36 -17.13
C VAL A 423 -6.26 19.36 -17.44
N ASP A 424 -4.99 19.06 -17.16
CA ASP A 424 -3.87 19.93 -17.55
C ASP A 424 -3.78 20.12 -19.07
N ASN A 425 -3.83 19.02 -19.82
CA ASN A 425 -3.82 19.04 -21.30
C ASN A 425 -4.98 19.90 -21.88
N MET A 426 -6.17 19.80 -21.28
CA MET A 426 -7.32 20.66 -21.62
C MET A 426 -7.02 22.16 -21.40
N PHE A 427 -6.37 22.53 -20.28
CA PHE A 427 -6.01 23.91 -20.00
C PHE A 427 -5.04 24.49 -21.03
N ILE A 428 -4.01 23.74 -21.44
CA ILE A 428 -3.03 24.20 -22.43
C ILE A 428 -3.71 24.45 -23.80
N MET A 429 -4.64 23.57 -24.19
CA MET A 429 -5.46 23.76 -25.39
C MET A 429 -6.37 24.99 -25.30
N ILE A 430 -7.12 25.17 -24.21
CA ILE A 430 -8.02 26.32 -24.02
C ILE A 430 -7.23 27.64 -23.94
N SER A 431 -6.10 27.66 -23.24
CA SER A 431 -5.19 28.81 -23.14
C SER A 431 -4.65 29.23 -24.51
N THR A 432 -4.35 28.27 -25.39
CA THR A 432 -3.87 28.56 -26.75
C THR A 432 -5.02 28.91 -27.69
N TRP A 433 -6.20 28.31 -27.54
CA TRP A 433 -7.41 28.74 -28.26
C TRP A 433 -7.75 30.21 -27.95
N HIS A 434 -7.60 30.66 -26.70
CA HIS A 434 -7.76 32.08 -26.33
C HIS A 434 -6.73 33.04 -26.95
N LYS A 435 -5.65 32.53 -27.56
CA LYS A 435 -4.63 33.30 -28.30
C LYS A 435 -4.85 33.27 -29.82
N THR A 436 -5.83 32.51 -30.33
CA THR A 436 -6.26 32.59 -31.74
C THR A 436 -7.00 33.90 -32.00
N ARG A 437 -6.93 34.43 -33.22
CA ARG A 437 -7.74 35.60 -33.61
C ARG A 437 -9.21 35.19 -33.67
N LEU A 438 -10.10 36.16 -33.52
CA LEU A 438 -11.54 35.91 -33.52
C LEU A 438 -12.18 35.92 -34.92
N ALA A 439 -11.48 36.44 -35.92
CA ALA A 439 -11.94 36.54 -37.31
C ALA A 439 -11.59 35.31 -38.18
N ASP A 440 -10.59 34.51 -37.76
CA ASP A 440 -10.19 33.28 -38.44
C ASP A 440 -11.31 32.20 -38.30
N ASP A 441 -11.49 31.36 -39.31
CA ASP A 441 -12.53 30.33 -39.33
C ASP A 441 -12.27 29.17 -38.33
N ILE A 442 -13.32 28.46 -37.90
CA ILE A 442 -13.21 27.39 -36.88
C ILE A 442 -12.17 26.29 -37.25
N PRO A 443 -12.10 25.77 -38.48
CA PRO A 443 -11.07 24.81 -38.89
C PRO A 443 -9.65 25.40 -38.84
N GLU A 444 -9.47 26.64 -39.28
CA GLU A 444 -8.16 27.33 -39.24
C GLU A 444 -7.70 27.57 -37.80
N ARG A 445 -8.60 28.00 -36.92
CA ARG A 445 -8.31 28.19 -35.49
C ARG A 445 -7.95 26.89 -34.80
N MET A 446 -8.65 25.79 -35.10
CA MET A 446 -8.35 24.48 -34.54
C MET A 446 -6.99 23.97 -35.05
N SER A 447 -6.73 24.13 -36.34
CA SER A 447 -5.44 23.85 -37.00
C SER A 447 -4.27 24.61 -36.33
N ASN A 448 -4.46 25.90 -36.06
CA ASN A 448 -3.50 26.81 -35.43
C ASN A 448 -3.26 26.52 -33.93
N VAL A 449 -4.23 25.94 -33.22
CA VAL A 449 -4.05 25.43 -31.84
C VAL A 449 -3.30 24.10 -31.84
N TYR A 450 -3.68 23.16 -32.71
CA TYR A 450 -3.06 21.84 -32.78
C TYR A 450 -1.57 21.93 -33.14
N SER A 451 -1.20 22.75 -34.14
CA SER A 451 0.20 22.92 -34.57
C SER A 451 1.13 23.43 -33.45
N LYS A 452 0.60 24.18 -32.49
CA LYS A 452 1.33 24.79 -31.37
C LYS A 452 1.36 23.95 -30.09
N VAL A 453 0.37 23.09 -29.88
CA VAL A 453 0.14 22.41 -28.58
C VAL A 453 0.30 20.90 -28.67
N ALA A 454 -0.13 20.27 -29.75
CA ALA A 454 -0.23 18.81 -29.82
C ALA A 454 1.13 18.10 -29.74
N VAL A 455 2.21 18.73 -30.23
CA VAL A 455 3.58 18.22 -30.07
C VAL A 455 3.97 18.10 -28.59
N SER A 456 3.74 19.17 -27.81
CA SER A 456 4.04 19.20 -26.37
C SER A 456 3.19 18.20 -25.58
N ILE A 457 1.87 18.17 -25.84
CA ILE A 457 0.96 17.17 -25.23
C ILE A 457 1.40 15.74 -25.56
N THR A 458 1.86 15.48 -26.79
CA THR A 458 2.32 14.16 -27.22
C THR A 458 3.60 13.74 -26.47
N ILE A 459 4.55 14.66 -26.29
CA ILE A 459 5.78 14.41 -25.50
C ILE A 459 5.44 14.09 -24.04
N THR A 460 4.57 14.89 -23.39
CA THR A 460 4.10 14.63 -22.02
C THR A 460 3.38 13.28 -21.93
N THR A 461 2.52 12.97 -22.91
CA THR A 461 1.77 11.70 -22.95
C THR A 461 2.69 10.49 -23.11
N ILE A 462 3.67 10.54 -24.02
CA ILE A 462 4.67 9.48 -24.21
C ILE A 462 5.53 9.32 -22.94
N THR A 463 5.93 10.42 -22.31
CA THR A 463 6.71 10.39 -21.06
C THR A 463 5.92 9.72 -19.93
N ASN A 464 4.63 10.03 -19.80
CA ASN A 464 3.74 9.36 -18.85
C ASN A 464 3.58 7.86 -19.17
N ILE A 465 3.39 7.48 -20.44
CA ILE A 465 3.31 6.07 -20.85
C ILE A 465 4.60 5.32 -20.48
N LEU A 466 5.77 5.91 -20.72
CA LEU A 466 7.06 5.32 -20.33
C LEU A 466 7.22 5.19 -18.82
N ALA A 467 6.80 6.19 -18.04
CA ALA A 467 6.84 6.17 -16.59
C ALA A 467 5.87 5.14 -15.97
N PHE A 468 4.68 4.94 -16.56
CA PHE A 468 3.80 3.85 -16.17
C PHE A 468 4.34 2.49 -16.61
N TYR A 469 4.94 2.39 -17.80
CA TYR A 469 5.51 1.14 -18.32
C TYR A 469 6.68 0.62 -17.46
N THR A 470 7.58 1.48 -16.98
CA THR A 470 8.62 1.05 -16.02
C THR A 470 8.02 0.58 -14.68
N GLY A 471 6.88 1.14 -14.28
CA GLY A 471 6.06 0.60 -13.19
C GLY A 471 5.53 -0.81 -13.47
N VAL A 472 5.06 -1.09 -14.69
CA VAL A 472 4.55 -2.42 -15.12
C VAL A 472 5.66 -3.47 -15.22
N MET A 473 6.92 -3.07 -15.43
CA MET A 473 8.07 -3.98 -15.39
C MET A 473 8.41 -4.49 -13.98
N SER A 474 7.77 -3.97 -12.93
CA SER A 474 7.86 -4.46 -11.57
C SER A 474 7.32 -5.90 -11.43
N SER A 475 7.88 -6.68 -10.49
CA SER A 475 7.49 -8.09 -10.31
C SER A 475 6.23 -8.33 -9.43
N PHE A 476 5.66 -7.27 -8.84
CA PHE A 476 4.49 -7.37 -7.95
C PHE A 476 3.17 -7.45 -8.72
N ARG A 477 2.23 -8.28 -8.26
CA ARG A 477 0.94 -8.48 -8.95
C ARG A 477 0.11 -7.19 -9.04
N GLN A 478 0.26 -6.24 -8.10
CA GLN A 478 -0.36 -4.92 -8.18
C GLN A 478 -0.02 -4.13 -9.46
N GLN A 479 1.07 -4.50 -10.14
CA GLN A 479 1.67 -3.76 -11.25
C GLN A 479 1.80 -4.60 -12.55
N VAL A 480 1.76 -5.93 -12.46
CA VAL A 480 1.88 -6.82 -13.64
C VAL A 480 0.55 -6.98 -14.37
N PHE A 481 0.42 -6.33 -15.53
CA PHE A 481 -0.78 -6.39 -16.39
C PHE A 481 -0.88 -7.64 -17.30
N LEU A 482 0.16 -8.47 -17.38
CA LEU A 482 0.23 -9.55 -18.38
C LEU A 482 -0.55 -10.80 -17.95
N PRO A 483 -1.59 -11.23 -18.70
CA PRO A 483 -2.24 -12.52 -18.46
C PRO A 483 -1.28 -13.66 -18.81
N GLN A 484 -0.79 -14.36 -17.79
CA GLN A 484 0.08 -15.52 -18.00
C GLN A 484 -0.69 -16.66 -18.65
N PRO A 485 -0.13 -17.34 -19.68
CA PRO A 485 -0.77 -18.50 -20.27
C PRO A 485 -0.89 -19.61 -19.23
N LYS A 486 -2.07 -20.24 -19.15
CA LYS A 486 -2.27 -21.45 -18.35
C LYS A 486 -1.36 -22.56 -18.86
N ARG A 487 -0.20 -22.76 -18.24
CA ARG A 487 0.52 -24.04 -18.35
C ARG A 487 -0.39 -25.10 -17.74
N LYS A 488 -0.80 -26.04 -18.59
CA LYS A 488 -1.40 -27.31 -18.18
C LYS A 488 -0.32 -28.21 -17.57
#